data_AF-G1WCL2-F1
#
_entry.id   AF-G1WCL2-F1
#
_cell.length_a   1.000
_cell.length_b   1.000
_cell.length_c   1.000
_cell.angle_alpha   90.00
_cell.angle_beta   90.00
_cell.angle_gamma   90.00
#
_symmetry.space_group_name_H-M   'P 1'
#
loop_
_entity.id
_entity.type
_entity.pdbx_description
1 polymer ?
#
loop_
_entity_poly.entity_id
_entity_poly.type
_entity_poly.pdbx_seq_one_letter_code
_entity_poly.pdbx_strand_id
1 'polypeptide(L)'
;MAKKRKQNRKNELSKKGAVESIRFQTHIGLKQIGHKDTDMFHRLADTEINVIAELDLTDDILGIKNLVEGVKRELNVEPILEKGDFCTSIVAIALRISKIPVLDDMKMPVVNWQDRINKKILTLYYPEESRNAVAEWAKANDYNTSTYLGRPVVKFKRLFIIIERTRTRTE
;
A
#
# COMPACT_ATOMS: atom_id res chain seq x y z
N MET A 1 -27.40 -7.12 -26.00
CA MET A 1 -27.39 -6.91 -24.53
C MET A 1 -26.70 -8.02 -23.70
N ALA A 2 -26.61 -9.28 -24.19
CA ALA A 2 -26.01 -10.39 -23.44
C ALA A 2 -24.49 -10.29 -23.20
N LYS A 3 -23.71 -9.75 -24.16
CA LYS A 3 -22.25 -9.55 -24.01
C LYS A 3 -21.89 -8.59 -22.85
N LYS A 4 -22.61 -7.46 -22.73
CA LYS A 4 -22.38 -6.46 -21.67
C LYS A 4 -22.69 -7.01 -20.27
N ARG A 5 -23.73 -7.85 -20.12
CA ARG A 5 -24.05 -8.53 -18.85
C ARG A 5 -23.00 -9.57 -18.44
N LYS A 6 -22.50 -10.38 -19.39
CA LYS A 6 -21.41 -11.35 -19.10
C LYS A 6 -20.10 -10.66 -18.71
N GLN A 7 -19.80 -9.53 -19.34
CA GLN A 7 -18.60 -8.74 -19.02
C GLN A 7 -18.70 -8.05 -17.64
N ASN A 8 -19.87 -7.51 -17.28
CA ASN A 8 -20.11 -6.98 -15.93
C ASN A 8 -19.97 -8.06 -14.85
N ARG A 9 -20.55 -9.25 -15.05
CA ARG A 9 -20.43 -10.36 -14.10
C ARG A 9 -18.97 -10.83 -13.93
N LYS A 10 -18.18 -10.86 -15.01
CA LYS A 10 -16.75 -11.21 -14.96
C LYS A 10 -15.97 -10.17 -14.14
N ASN A 11 -16.24 -8.89 -14.35
CA ASN A 11 -15.58 -7.80 -13.62
C ASN A 11 -15.93 -7.82 -12.12
N GLU A 12 -17.19 -8.07 -11.76
CA GLU A 12 -17.60 -8.22 -10.35
C GLU A 12 -16.93 -9.42 -9.67
N LEU A 13 -16.82 -10.56 -10.37
CA LEU A 13 -16.13 -11.74 -9.85
C LEU A 13 -14.63 -11.48 -9.65
N SER A 14 -13.97 -10.80 -10.59
CA SER A 14 -12.57 -10.40 -10.46
C SER A 14 -12.35 -9.44 -9.29
N LYS A 15 -13.24 -8.47 -9.09
CA LYS A 15 -13.20 -7.56 -7.94
C LYS A 15 -13.34 -8.32 -6.62
N LYS A 16 -14.32 -9.23 -6.52
CA LYS A 16 -14.48 -10.07 -5.33
C LYS A 16 -13.24 -10.92 -5.06
N GLY A 17 -12.65 -11.52 -6.10
CA GLY A 17 -11.40 -12.29 -5.96
C GLY A 17 -10.23 -11.44 -5.48
N ALA A 18 -10.10 -10.20 -5.96
CA ALA A 18 -9.04 -9.29 -5.52
C ALA A 18 -9.22 -8.85 -4.06
N VAL A 19 -10.45 -8.58 -3.63
CA VAL A 19 -10.76 -8.26 -2.21
C VAL A 19 -10.43 -9.42 -1.29
N GLU A 20 -10.84 -10.65 -1.65
CA GLU A 20 -10.51 -11.84 -0.86
C GLU A 20 -9.01 -12.13 -0.84
N SER A 21 -8.31 -11.86 -1.95
CA SER A 21 -6.84 -11.98 -2.00
C SER A 21 -6.15 -10.99 -1.06
N ILE A 22 -6.57 -9.72 -1.03
CA ILE A 22 -6.07 -8.74 -0.05
C ILE A 22 -6.36 -9.23 1.36
N ARG A 23 -7.60 -9.64 1.64
CA ARG A 23 -8.02 -10.12 2.95
C ARG A 23 -7.10 -11.24 3.42
N PHE A 24 -6.97 -12.30 2.61
CA PHE A 24 -6.10 -13.43 2.93
C PHE A 24 -4.65 -13.02 3.20
N GLN A 25 -4.06 -12.17 2.34
CA GLN A 25 -2.69 -11.70 2.52
C GLN A 25 -2.53 -10.85 3.79
N THR A 26 -3.51 -10.01 4.12
CA THR A 26 -3.53 -9.19 5.32
C THR A 26 -3.62 -10.05 6.59
N HIS A 27 -4.50 -11.07 6.65
CA HIS A 27 -4.54 -11.97 7.80
C HIS A 27 -3.22 -12.74 7.99
N ILE A 28 -2.60 -13.20 6.90
CA ILE A 28 -1.27 -13.83 6.98
C ILE A 28 -0.24 -12.84 7.51
N GLY A 29 -0.22 -11.60 7.00
CA GLY A 29 0.68 -10.56 7.46
C GLY A 29 0.55 -10.28 8.95
N LEU A 30 -0.68 -10.16 9.45
CA LEU A 30 -0.97 -9.97 10.88
C LEU A 30 -0.46 -11.14 11.74
N LYS A 31 -0.63 -12.38 11.28
CA LYS A 31 -0.06 -13.57 11.95
C LYS A 31 1.45 -13.53 12.02
N GLN A 32 2.11 -13.10 10.94
CA GLN A 32 3.57 -12.97 10.90
C GLN A 32 4.09 -11.89 11.85
N ILE A 33 3.27 -10.89 12.17
CA ILE A 33 3.59 -9.81 13.12
C ILE A 33 3.30 -10.26 14.58
N GLY A 34 2.56 -11.35 14.78
CA GLY A 34 2.32 -11.96 16.09
C GLY A 34 0.86 -11.90 16.55
N HIS A 35 -0.06 -11.38 15.73
CA HIS A 35 -1.48 -11.27 16.07
C HIS A 35 -2.24 -12.57 15.72
N LYS A 36 -3.03 -13.07 16.66
CA LYS A 36 -3.83 -14.30 16.50
C LYS A 36 -5.14 -14.00 15.78
N ASP A 37 -5.74 -14.98 15.11
CA ASP A 37 -6.99 -14.81 14.34
C ASP A 37 -8.16 -14.16 15.11
N THR A 38 -8.20 -14.31 16.44
CA THR A 38 -9.24 -13.73 17.31
C THR A 38 -8.97 -12.28 17.73
N ASP A 39 -7.81 -11.73 17.36
CA ASP A 39 -7.37 -10.38 17.72
C ASP A 39 -8.26 -9.31 17.04
N MET A 40 -8.48 -8.21 17.75
CA MET A 40 -9.22 -7.04 17.26
C MET A 40 -8.64 -6.52 15.94
N PHE A 41 -7.32 -6.60 15.74
CA PHE A 41 -6.68 -6.13 14.51
C PHE A 41 -7.18 -6.84 13.25
N HIS A 42 -7.57 -8.11 13.32
CA HIS A 42 -8.17 -8.79 12.17
C HIS A 42 -9.53 -8.21 11.80
N ARG A 43 -10.37 -7.88 12.79
CA ARG A 43 -11.68 -7.24 12.56
C ARG A 43 -11.53 -5.81 12.03
N LEU A 44 -10.55 -5.07 12.54
CA LEU A 44 -10.25 -3.72 12.07
C LEU A 44 -9.71 -3.75 10.63
N ALA A 45 -8.82 -4.70 10.32
CA ALA A 45 -8.35 -4.93 8.96
C ALA A 45 -9.51 -5.29 8.02
N ASP A 46 -10.42 -6.16 8.43
CA ASP A 46 -11.60 -6.53 7.62
C ASP A 46 -12.48 -5.31 7.30
N THR A 47 -12.68 -4.44 8.29
CA THR A 47 -13.43 -3.20 8.13
C THR A 47 -12.71 -2.26 7.16
N GLU A 48 -11.39 -2.10 7.31
CA GLU A 48 -10.56 -1.28 6.43
C GLU A 48 -10.56 -1.81 4.98
N ILE A 49 -10.47 -3.13 4.79
CA ILE A 49 -10.52 -3.76 3.46
C ILE A 49 -11.84 -3.47 2.76
N ASN A 50 -12.95 -3.51 3.48
CA ASN A 50 -14.26 -3.19 2.90
C ASN A 50 -14.29 -1.74 2.41
N VAL A 51 -13.75 -0.79 3.19
CA VAL A 51 -13.61 0.63 2.78
C VAL A 51 -12.70 0.76 1.55
N ILE A 52 -11.54 0.09 1.53
CA ILE A 52 -10.63 0.07 0.36
C ILE A 52 -11.35 -0.46 -0.89
N ALA A 53 -12.17 -1.51 -0.74
CA ALA A 53 -12.92 -2.12 -1.83
C ALA A 53 -14.05 -1.21 -2.35
N GLU A 54 -14.81 -0.58 -1.45
CA GLU A 54 -15.84 0.41 -1.78
C GLU A 54 -15.24 1.60 -2.55
N LEU A 55 -14.01 1.97 -2.20
CA LEU A 55 -13.25 3.02 -2.85
C LEU A 55 -12.48 2.52 -4.09
N ASP A 56 -12.69 1.30 -4.56
CA ASP A 56 -12.03 0.75 -5.77
C ASP A 56 -10.48 0.91 -5.73
N LEU A 57 -9.90 0.84 -4.53
CA LEU A 57 -8.46 0.97 -4.27
C LEU A 57 -7.72 -0.36 -4.21
N THR A 58 -8.44 -1.49 -4.27
CA THR A 58 -7.88 -2.84 -4.16
C THR A 58 -6.69 -3.07 -5.11
N ASP A 59 -6.83 -2.72 -6.38
CA ASP A 59 -5.77 -2.89 -7.38
C ASP A 59 -4.54 -2.01 -7.07
N ASP A 60 -4.77 -0.80 -6.57
CA ASP A 60 -3.69 0.14 -6.22
C ASP A 60 -2.91 -0.37 -5.01
N ILE A 61 -3.59 -0.84 -3.97
CA ILE A 61 -2.93 -1.40 -2.78
C ILE A 61 -2.11 -2.63 -3.12
N LEU A 62 -2.64 -3.53 -3.97
CA LEU A 62 -1.88 -4.68 -4.48
C LEU A 62 -0.69 -4.24 -5.33
N GLY A 63 -0.86 -3.24 -6.19
CA GLY A 63 0.24 -2.68 -6.99
C GLY A 63 1.34 -2.09 -6.12
N ILE A 64 0.99 -1.34 -5.08
CA ILE A 64 1.94 -0.74 -4.14
C ILE A 64 2.66 -1.83 -3.35
N LYS A 65 1.95 -2.86 -2.89
CA LYS A 65 2.56 -4.04 -2.26
C LYS A 65 3.62 -4.67 -3.17
N ASN A 66 3.26 -4.97 -4.42
CA ASN A 66 4.17 -5.61 -5.37
C ASN A 66 5.39 -4.74 -5.67
N LEU A 67 5.22 -3.42 -5.71
CA LEU A 67 6.32 -2.46 -5.83
C LEU A 67 7.29 -2.61 -4.64
N VAL A 68 6.77 -2.56 -3.40
CA VAL A 68 7.59 -2.63 -2.19
C VAL A 68 8.27 -3.99 -2.06
N GLU A 69 7.57 -5.09 -2.34
CA GLU A 69 8.14 -6.44 -2.31
C GLU A 69 9.22 -6.66 -3.37
N GLY A 70 9.02 -6.14 -4.59
CA GLY A 70 10.02 -6.23 -5.65
C GLY A 70 11.28 -5.44 -5.33
N VAL A 71 11.12 -4.20 -4.84
CA VAL A 71 12.22 -3.38 -4.33
C VAL A 71 12.98 -4.09 -3.20
N LYS A 72 12.26 -4.68 -2.24
CA LYS A 72 12.91 -5.44 -1.17
C LYS A 72 13.68 -6.64 -1.71
N ARG A 73 13.11 -7.40 -2.64
CA ARG A 73 13.74 -8.60 -3.21
C ARG A 73 15.01 -8.29 -3.99
N GLU A 74 15.00 -7.22 -4.79
CA GLU A 74 16.07 -6.96 -5.77
C GLU A 74 17.08 -5.91 -5.29
N LEU A 75 16.65 -4.95 -4.47
CA LEU A 75 17.54 -3.92 -3.92
C LEU A 75 17.88 -4.15 -2.44
N ASN A 76 17.24 -5.11 -1.77
CA ASN A 76 17.36 -5.33 -0.32
C ASN A 76 17.06 -4.06 0.52
N VAL A 77 16.11 -3.27 0.04
CA VAL A 77 15.72 -1.99 0.65
C VAL A 77 14.24 -2.03 1.03
N GLU A 78 13.92 -1.49 2.20
CA GLU A 78 12.55 -1.37 2.70
C GLU A 78 12.16 0.10 2.94
N PRO A 79 10.86 0.41 2.97
CA PRO A 79 10.38 1.70 3.46
C PRO A 79 10.83 1.96 4.90
N ILE A 80 11.01 3.24 5.23
CA ILE A 80 11.48 3.69 6.54
C ILE A 80 10.38 3.51 7.59
N LEU A 81 10.82 3.08 8.79
CA LEU A 81 9.98 2.90 9.97
C LEU A 81 9.25 4.21 10.35
N GLU A 82 7.95 4.11 10.66
CA GLU A 82 7.08 5.20 11.14
C GLU A 82 7.00 6.43 10.23
N LYS A 83 7.37 6.31 8.95
CA LYS A 83 7.30 7.42 7.99
C LYS A 83 6.43 7.09 6.79
N GLY A 84 5.52 8.02 6.48
CA GLY A 84 4.65 7.95 5.31
C GLY A 84 3.18 8.02 5.65
N ASP A 85 2.35 8.06 4.60
CA ASP A 85 0.89 8.15 4.76
C ASP A 85 0.24 6.80 5.15
N PHE A 86 0.99 5.70 5.05
CA PHE A 86 0.50 4.34 5.26
C PHE A 86 0.75 3.79 6.67
N CYS A 87 1.47 4.50 7.54
CA CYS A 87 1.76 4.07 8.93
C CYS A 87 0.52 4.05 9.83
N THR A 88 -0.61 4.52 9.32
CA THR A 88 -1.92 4.50 10.00
C THR A 88 -2.86 3.42 9.44
N SER A 89 -2.41 2.59 8.49
CA SER A 89 -3.20 1.52 7.86
C SER A 89 -2.80 0.15 8.36
N ILE A 90 -3.73 -0.57 8.98
CA ILE A 90 -3.49 -1.95 9.43
C ILE A 90 -3.23 -2.83 8.20
N VAL A 91 -4.02 -2.64 7.14
CA VAL A 91 -3.83 -3.34 5.87
C VAL A 91 -2.44 -3.08 5.29
N ALA A 92 -2.00 -1.81 5.21
CA ALA A 92 -0.69 -1.50 4.63
C ALA A 92 0.47 -2.01 5.48
N ILE A 93 0.35 -1.99 6.81
CA ILE A 93 1.35 -2.56 7.73
C ILE A 93 1.41 -4.08 7.58
N ALA A 94 0.27 -4.77 7.58
CA ALA A 94 0.21 -6.21 7.41
C ALA A 94 0.77 -6.67 6.05
N LEU A 95 0.54 -5.88 4.99
CA LEU A 95 1.10 -6.13 3.65
C LEU A 95 2.55 -5.65 3.49
N ARG A 96 3.20 -5.15 4.56
CA ARG A 96 4.58 -4.64 4.57
C ARG A 96 4.85 -3.48 3.60
N ILE A 97 3.80 -2.78 3.17
CA ILE A 97 3.92 -1.45 2.53
C ILE A 97 4.41 -0.45 3.59
N SER A 98 3.78 -0.58 4.75
CA SER A 98 4.01 0.05 6.04
C SER A 98 5.09 -0.57 6.94
N LYS A 99 5.82 0.21 7.75
CA LYS A 99 6.51 -0.33 8.94
C LYS A 99 6.27 0.56 10.15
N ILE A 100 5.88 -0.06 11.27
CA ILE A 100 5.86 0.54 12.61
C ILE A 100 6.45 -0.49 13.60
N PRO A 101 7.06 -0.06 14.72
CA PRO A 101 7.77 -0.96 15.64
C PRO A 101 6.84 -1.93 16.35
N VAL A 102 5.68 -1.45 16.82
CA VAL A 102 4.65 -2.24 17.49
C VAL A 102 3.30 -1.81 16.95
N LEU A 103 2.46 -2.77 16.55
CA LEU A 103 1.12 -2.46 16.02
C LEU A 103 0.21 -1.85 17.10
N ASP A 104 0.41 -2.24 18.36
CA ASP A 104 -0.31 -1.70 19.53
C ASP A 104 0.03 -0.23 19.83
N ASP A 105 1.23 0.24 19.47
CA ASP A 105 1.66 1.63 19.68
C ASP A 105 1.06 2.60 18.64
N MET A 106 0.33 2.05 17.68
CA MET A 106 -0.43 2.82 16.72
C MET A 106 -1.46 3.67 17.44
N LYS A 107 -1.18 4.96 17.60
CA LYS A 107 -2.17 5.95 18.04
C LYS A 107 -3.35 5.87 17.08
N MET A 108 -4.45 5.24 17.50
CA MET A 108 -5.67 5.08 16.69
C MET A 108 -5.99 6.41 15.98
N PRO A 109 -6.18 6.37 14.66
CA PRO A 109 -7.50 6.06 14.13
C PRO A 109 -7.47 5.16 12.88
N VAL A 110 -8.60 4.50 12.61
CA VAL A 110 -8.91 3.88 11.31
C VAL A 110 -8.54 4.88 10.21
N VAL A 111 -7.66 4.51 9.27
CA VAL A 111 -7.25 5.40 8.17
C VAL A 111 -8.49 6.04 7.57
N ASN A 112 -8.54 7.37 7.58
CA ASN A 112 -9.49 8.05 6.73
C ASN A 112 -9.03 7.93 5.28
N TRP A 113 -9.34 6.79 4.66
CA TRP A 113 -9.02 6.54 3.25
C TRP A 113 -9.63 7.60 2.35
N GLN A 114 -10.74 8.21 2.77
CA GLN A 114 -11.33 9.35 2.07
C GLN A 114 -10.37 10.53 2.00
N ASP A 115 -9.75 10.91 3.12
CA ASP A 115 -8.76 11.99 3.16
C ASP A 115 -7.52 11.65 2.34
N ARG A 116 -7.07 10.38 2.39
CA ARG A 116 -5.93 9.89 1.60
C ARG A 116 -6.21 9.96 0.10
N ILE A 117 -7.41 9.58 -0.32
CA ILE A 117 -7.86 9.71 -1.72
C ILE A 117 -7.98 11.17 -2.12
N ASN A 118 -8.52 12.02 -1.25
CA ASN A 118 -8.64 13.46 -1.51
C ASN A 118 -7.27 14.11 -1.70
N LYS A 119 -6.28 13.67 -0.92
CA LYS A 119 -4.87 14.07 -1.10
C LYS A 119 -4.33 13.63 -2.46
N LYS A 120 -4.82 12.50 -3.02
CA LYS A 120 -4.41 11.81 -4.27
C LYS A 120 -2.97 11.33 -4.33
N ILE A 121 -2.05 12.10 -3.74
CA ILE A 121 -0.62 11.90 -3.73
C ILE A 121 -0.22 11.50 -2.31
N LEU A 122 0.16 10.23 -2.17
CA LEU A 122 0.66 9.64 -0.92
C LEU A 122 2.17 9.46 -0.99
N THR A 123 2.80 9.32 0.16
CA THR A 123 4.27 9.24 0.23
C THR A 123 4.75 7.95 0.89
N LEU A 124 5.72 7.29 0.26
CA LEU A 124 6.60 6.29 0.85
C LEU A 124 7.98 6.89 1.03
N TYR A 125 8.58 6.65 2.20
CA TYR A 125 9.92 7.13 2.50
C TYR A 125 10.93 6.01 2.37
N TYR A 126 12.01 6.28 1.64
CA TYR A 126 13.15 5.38 1.49
C TYR A 126 14.44 6.08 1.96
N PRO A 127 15.48 5.30 2.34
CA PRO A 127 16.79 5.86 2.65
C PRO A 127 17.30 6.73 1.50
N GLU A 128 17.99 7.84 1.82
CA GLU A 128 18.44 8.80 0.80
C GLU A 128 19.28 8.15 -0.29
N GLU A 129 20.20 7.26 0.11
CA GLU A 129 21.11 6.52 -0.76
C GLU A 129 20.34 5.60 -1.72
N SER A 130 19.21 5.04 -1.27
CA SER A 130 18.45 4.03 -2.01
C SER A 130 17.31 4.61 -2.83
N ARG A 131 16.81 5.82 -2.50
CA ARG A 131 15.60 6.40 -3.11
C ARG A 131 15.68 6.47 -4.63
N ASN A 132 16.82 6.85 -5.19
CA ASN A 132 16.99 6.91 -6.64
C ASN A 132 16.99 5.52 -7.28
N ALA A 133 17.64 4.54 -6.65
CA ALA A 133 17.63 3.15 -7.10
C ALA A 133 16.20 2.57 -7.10
N VAL A 134 15.39 2.88 -6.10
CA VAL A 134 13.98 2.50 -6.05
C VAL A 134 13.18 3.09 -7.21
N ALA A 135 13.40 4.37 -7.52
CA ALA A 135 12.72 5.03 -8.63
C ALA A 135 13.12 4.44 -10.00
N GLU A 136 14.41 4.18 -10.22
CA GLU A 136 14.90 3.56 -11.45
C GLU A 136 14.45 2.10 -11.56
N TRP A 137 14.40 1.36 -10.45
CA TRP A 137 13.87 0.00 -10.43
C TRP A 137 12.39 -0.04 -10.82
N ALA A 138 11.58 0.88 -10.29
CA ALA A 138 10.17 0.98 -10.67
C ALA A 138 10.03 1.25 -12.18
N LYS A 139 10.83 2.16 -12.72
CA LYS A 139 10.84 2.47 -14.16
C LYS A 139 11.28 1.27 -15.01
N ALA A 140 12.28 0.50 -14.55
CA ALA A 140 12.76 -0.70 -15.24
C ALA A 140 11.77 -1.86 -15.21
N ASN A 141 10.86 -1.89 -14.24
CA ASN A 141 9.84 -2.94 -14.07
C ASN A 141 8.45 -2.50 -14.58
N ASP A 142 8.42 -1.66 -15.62
CA ASP A 142 7.21 -1.21 -16.32
C ASP A 142 6.17 -0.46 -15.45
N TYR A 143 6.55 0.04 -14.28
CA TYR A 143 5.67 0.91 -13.51
C TYR A 143 5.54 2.27 -14.21
N ASN A 144 4.34 2.84 -14.18
CA ASN A 144 4.10 4.19 -14.70
C ASN A 144 4.75 5.23 -13.79
N THR A 145 5.96 5.65 -14.12
CA THR A 145 6.74 6.61 -13.34
C THR A 145 6.67 8.01 -13.96
N SER A 146 6.74 9.03 -13.10
CA SER A 146 6.82 10.44 -13.50
C SER A 146 7.57 11.25 -12.45
N THR A 147 7.72 12.54 -12.68
CA THR A 147 8.35 13.46 -11.74
C THR A 147 7.37 14.56 -11.35
N TYR A 148 7.23 14.80 -10.04
CA TYR A 148 6.43 15.89 -9.49
C TYR A 148 7.31 16.78 -8.62
N LEU A 149 7.60 18.01 -9.08
CA LEU A 149 8.49 18.96 -8.41
C LEU A 149 9.87 18.35 -8.10
N GLY A 150 10.47 17.64 -9.06
CA GLY A 150 11.77 16.97 -8.91
C GLY A 150 11.73 15.68 -8.07
N ARG A 151 10.56 15.21 -7.65
CA ARG A 151 10.39 13.98 -6.86
C ARG A 151 9.83 12.84 -7.71
N PRO A 152 10.39 11.62 -7.64
CA PRO A 152 9.86 10.47 -8.35
C PRO A 152 8.46 10.09 -7.86
N VAL A 153 7.56 9.81 -8.79
CA VAL A 153 6.18 9.40 -8.51
C VAL A 153 5.83 8.16 -9.31
N VAL A 154 5.32 7.14 -8.65
CA VAL A 154 4.71 5.97 -9.28
C VAL A 154 3.19 6.16 -9.33
N LYS A 155 2.60 6.06 -10.52
CA LYS A 155 1.17 6.24 -10.76
C LYS A 155 0.45 4.89 -10.73
N PHE A 156 -0.57 4.79 -9.90
CA PHE A 156 -1.54 3.71 -9.90
C PHE A 156 -2.88 4.24 -10.43
N LYS A 157 -3.94 3.44 -10.37
CA LYS A 157 -5.24 3.75 -10.99
C LYS A 157 -5.90 4.98 -10.37
N ARG A 158 -5.87 5.09 -9.04
CA ARG A 158 -6.45 6.20 -8.26
C ARG A 158 -5.40 6.93 -7.42
N LEU A 159 -4.34 6.24 -6.99
CA LEU A 159 -3.29 6.77 -6.13
C LEU A 159 -2.00 7.12 -6.88
N PHE A 160 -1.31 8.14 -6.40
CA PHE A 160 0.02 8.54 -6.86
C PHE A 160 0.98 8.42 -5.68
N ILE A 161 2.04 7.64 -5.81
CA ILE A 161 2.99 7.41 -4.72
C ILE A 161 4.29 8.15 -5.00
N ILE A 162 4.57 9.19 -4.19
CA ILE A 162 5.88 9.81 -4.15
C ILE A 162 6.84 8.86 -3.44
N ILE A 163 7.97 8.56 -4.10
CA ILE A 163 9.12 7.91 -3.48
C ILE A 163 10.01 9.03 -2.93
N GLU A 164 9.83 9.35 -1.65
CA GLU A 164 10.52 10.45 -0.99
C GLU A 164 11.77 9.96 -0.26
N ARG A 165 12.77 10.83 -0.16
CA ARG A 165 13.95 10.58 0.67
C ARG A 165 13.73 11.12 2.08
N THR A 166 14.19 10.41 3.09
CA THR A 166 14.40 11.07 4.38
C THR A 166 15.57 12.02 4.28
N ARG A 167 15.30 13.32 4.37
CA ARG A 167 16.37 14.27 4.72
C ARG A 167 16.76 13.97 6.15
N THR A 168 17.94 13.40 6.35
CA THR A 168 18.65 13.56 7.62
C THR A 168 18.94 15.06 7.73
N ARG A 169 18.10 15.78 8.47
CA ARG A 169 18.54 17.05 9.02
C ARG A 169 19.55 16.66 10.09
N THR A 170 20.84 16.65 9.74
CA THR A 170 21.88 16.80 10.75
C THR A 170 21.62 18.16 11.39
N GLU A 171 21.08 18.12 12.61
CA GLU A 171 21.19 19.24 13.55
C GLU A 171 22.66 19.43 13.95
#